data_AF-A0A1B6KUL1-F1
#
_entry.id   AF-A0A1B6KUL1-F1
#
_cell.length_a   1.000
_cell.length_b   1.000
_cell.length_c   1.000
_cell.angle_alpha   90.00
_cell.angle_beta   90.00
_cell.angle_gamma   90.00
#
_symmetry.space_group_name_H-M   'P 1'
#
loop_
_entity.id
_entity.type
_entity.pdbx_description
1 polymer ?
#
loop_
_entity_poly.entity_id
_entity_poly.type
_entity_poly.pdbx_seq_one_letter_code
_entity_poly.pdbx_strand_id
1 'polypeptide(L)'
;MRLPLPLNISDETFNPDRFIAERARSILEELADLGPKVAGSYVNEVLAVHYLTVQINYTINEANPVHKISYDLQRPAGAFSIPHKLNEVTYHYSGVQNIVEIG
;
A
#
# COMPACT_ATOMS: atom_id res chain seq x y z
N MET A 1 -21.12 -14.49 8.71
CA MET A 1 -19.76 -14.69 8.17
C MET A 1 -18.81 -14.70 9.37
N ARG A 2 -18.09 -15.79 9.62
CA ARG A 2 -17.15 -15.89 10.77
C ARG A 2 -15.77 -15.48 10.26
N LEU A 3 -15.16 -14.49 10.90
CA LEU A 3 -13.80 -14.08 10.57
C LEU A 3 -12.82 -15.24 10.84
N PRO A 4 -11.79 -15.42 9.99
CA PRO A 4 -10.75 -16.41 10.24
C PRO A 4 -10.06 -16.14 11.58
N LEU A 5 -9.57 -17.22 12.22
CA LEU A 5 -8.81 -17.10 13.47
C LEU A 5 -7.55 -16.25 13.23
N PRO A 6 -7.30 -15.23 14.07
CA PRO A 6 -6.07 -14.46 13.96
C PRO A 6 -4.89 -15.34 14.40
N LEU A 7 -3.96 -15.57 13.50
CA LEU A 7 -2.73 -16.33 13.75
C LEU A 7 -1.58 -15.38 14.08
N ASN A 8 -0.71 -15.82 14.98
CA ASN A 8 0.53 -15.13 15.35
C ASN A 8 1.71 -15.68 14.54
N ILE A 9 2.84 -14.99 14.58
CA ILE A 9 4.08 -15.40 13.88
C ILE A 9 4.54 -16.78 14.38
N SER A 10 4.35 -17.07 15.68
CA SER A 10 4.64 -18.38 16.26
C SER A 10 3.86 -19.53 15.61
N ASP A 11 2.72 -19.24 14.97
CA ASP A 11 1.85 -20.26 14.38
C ASP A 11 2.21 -20.56 12.92
N GLU A 12 3.09 -19.76 12.31
CA GLU A 12 3.40 -19.81 10.87
C GLU A 12 4.02 -21.14 10.45
N THR A 13 4.94 -21.70 11.24
CA THR A 13 5.57 -23.00 10.94
C THR A 13 4.56 -24.14 10.82
N PHE A 14 3.43 -24.02 11.50
CA PHE A 14 2.35 -25.01 11.47
C PHE A 14 1.24 -24.65 10.48
N ASN A 15 1.29 -23.46 9.89
CA ASN A 15 0.26 -22.90 9.02
C ASN A 15 0.88 -22.13 7.83
N PRO A 16 1.73 -22.75 7.01
CA PRO A 16 2.55 -22.06 6.00
C PRO A 16 1.73 -21.32 4.94
N ASP A 17 0.53 -21.80 4.60
CA ASP A 17 -0.34 -21.21 3.57
C ASP A 17 -1.44 -20.32 4.15
N ARG A 18 -1.29 -19.86 5.40
CA ARG A 18 -2.32 -19.10 6.11
C ARG A 18 -1.86 -17.67 6.38
N PHE A 19 -2.84 -16.78 6.35
CA PHE A 19 -2.65 -15.39 6.74
C PHE A 19 -2.25 -15.28 8.22
N ILE A 20 -1.15 -14.57 8.48
CA ILE A 20 -0.63 -14.26 9.81
C ILE A 20 -1.06 -12.84 10.20
N ALA A 21 -1.99 -12.75 11.15
CA ALA A 21 -2.60 -11.49 11.56
C ALA A 21 -1.63 -10.57 12.30
N GLU A 22 -0.73 -11.13 13.11
CA GLU A 22 0.31 -10.37 13.82
C GLU A 22 1.24 -9.62 12.85
N ARG A 23 1.75 -10.30 11.81
CA ARG A 23 2.59 -9.69 10.77
C ARG A 23 1.86 -8.55 10.06
N ALA A 24 0.63 -8.80 9.62
CA ALA A 24 -0.17 -7.80 8.94
C ALA A 24 -0.45 -6.58 9.81
N ARG A 25 -0.66 -6.80 11.11
CA ARG A 25 -0.83 -5.73 12.10
C ARG A 25 0.46 -4.92 12.26
N SER A 26 1.62 -5.56 12.41
CA SER A 26 2.92 -4.88 12.51
C SER A 26 3.16 -3.97 11.31
N ILE A 27 2.95 -4.48 10.09
CA ILE A 27 3.11 -3.70 8.86
C ILE A 27 2.17 -2.48 8.84
N LEU A 28 0.92 -2.66 9.29
CA LEU A 28 -0.06 -1.58 9.35
C LEU A 28 0.32 -0.52 10.40
N GLU A 29 0.79 -0.94 11.57
CA GLU A 29 1.24 -0.06 12.65
C GLU A 29 2.47 0.74 12.19
N GLU A 30 3.48 0.09 11.61
CA GLU A 30 4.66 0.73 11.04
C GLU A 30 4.31 1.77 9.96
N LEU A 31 3.41 1.42 9.04
CA LEU A 31 2.94 2.34 8.00
C LEU A 31 2.16 3.53 8.60
N ALA A 32 1.36 3.28 9.64
CA ALA A 32 0.59 4.31 10.34
C ALA A 32 1.53 5.29 11.07
N ASP A 33 2.57 4.76 11.71
CA ASP A 33 3.54 5.50 12.52
C ASP A 33 4.43 6.44 11.71
N LEU A 34 4.51 6.28 10.38
CA LEU A 34 5.14 7.26 9.49
C LEU A 34 4.49 8.65 9.57
N GLY A 35 3.25 8.72 10.04
CA GLY A 35 2.49 9.96 10.19
C GLY A 35 1.41 10.19 9.12
N PRO A 36 0.83 11.41 9.07
CA PRO A 36 -0.27 11.73 8.18
C PRO A 36 0.11 11.61 6.69
N LYS A 37 -0.62 10.76 5.96
CA LYS A 37 -0.43 10.51 4.52
C LYS A 37 -1.32 11.41 3.66
N VAL A 38 -1.23 12.73 3.91
CA VAL A 38 -1.94 13.72 3.10
C VAL A 38 -1.27 13.80 1.73
N ALA A 39 -2.05 13.82 0.65
CA ALA A 39 -1.53 13.91 -0.72
C ALA A 39 -0.61 15.14 -0.87
N GLY A 40 0.54 14.97 -1.53
CA GLY A 40 1.57 15.99 -1.69
C GLY A 40 2.51 16.19 -0.48
N SER A 41 2.26 15.52 0.66
CA SER A 41 3.17 15.55 1.81
C SER A 41 4.37 14.63 1.61
N TYR A 42 5.53 14.98 2.20
CA TYR A 42 6.72 14.13 2.16
C TYR A 42 6.46 12.71 2.72
N VAL A 43 5.63 12.61 3.77
CA VAL A 43 5.24 11.34 4.38
C VAL A 43 4.50 10.46 3.38
N ASN A 44 3.53 11.01 2.65
CA ASN A 44 2.79 10.26 1.63
C ASN A 44 3.66 9.94 0.41
N GLU A 45 4.30 10.96 -0.16
CA GLU A 45 4.92 10.88 -1.49
C GLU A 45 6.26 10.15 -1.50
N VAL A 46 6.95 10.11 -0.35
CA VAL A 46 8.29 9.55 -0.25
C VAL A 46 8.32 8.40 0.75
N LEU A 47 7.97 8.65 2.02
CA LEU A 47 8.17 7.65 3.08
C LEU A 47 7.23 6.46 2.93
N ALA A 48 5.93 6.71 2.76
CA ALA A 48 4.94 5.65 2.64
C ALA A 48 5.14 4.82 1.37
N VAL A 49 5.43 5.47 0.24
CA VAL A 49 5.75 4.76 -1.01
C VAL A 49 6.99 3.90 -0.85
N HIS A 50 8.08 4.47 -0.31
CA HIS A 50 9.31 3.71 -0.09
C HIS A 50 9.06 2.50 0.80
N TYR A 51 8.35 2.67 1.91
CA TYR A 51 8.00 1.59 2.83
C TYR A 51 7.21 0.47 2.11
N LEU A 52 6.14 0.82 1.38
CA LEU A 52 5.33 -0.16 0.66
C LEU A 52 6.15 -0.90 -0.41
N THR A 53 6.98 -0.18 -1.16
CA THR A 53 7.88 -0.79 -2.15
C THR A 53 8.84 -1.79 -1.50
N VAL A 54 9.40 -1.49 -0.33
CA VAL A 54 10.26 -2.42 0.41
C VAL A 54 9.48 -3.66 0.84
N GLN A 55 8.29 -3.51 1.42
CA GLN A 55 7.46 -4.64 1.87
C GLN A 55 7.00 -5.55 0.72
N ILE A 56 6.70 -4.97 -0.44
CA ILE A 56 6.32 -5.75 -1.63
C ILE A 56 7.53 -6.51 -2.19
N ASN A 57 8.70 -5.87 -2.28
CA ASN A 57 9.90 -6.57 -2.73
C ASN A 57 10.28 -7.72 -1.79
N TYR A 58 10.14 -7.52 -0.47
CA TYR A 58 10.31 -8.59 0.51
C TYR A 58 9.33 -9.74 0.22
N THR A 59 8.06 -9.43 -0.01
CA THR A 59 7.03 -10.44 -0.34
C THR A 59 7.37 -11.19 -1.64
N ILE A 60 7.86 -10.51 -2.68
CA ILE A 60 8.28 -11.12 -3.94
C ILE A 60 9.47 -12.07 -3.71
N ASN A 61 10.43 -11.68 -2.87
CA ASN A 61 11.62 -12.50 -2.59
C ASN A 61 11.31 -13.75 -1.78
N GLU A 62 10.33 -13.67 -0.86
CA GLU A 62 9.92 -14.80 -0.02
C GLU A 62 8.82 -15.67 -0.66
N ALA A 63 8.25 -15.24 -1.79
CA ALA A 63 7.17 -15.96 -2.45
C ALA A 63 7.65 -17.31 -3.04
N ASN A 64 6.76 -18.30 -3.01
CA ASN A 64 6.99 -19.55 -3.71
C ASN A 64 7.19 -19.26 -5.22
N PRO A 65 8.21 -19.83 -5.89
CA PRO A 65 8.48 -19.58 -7.32
C PRO A 65 7.32 -19.87 -8.28
N VAL A 66 6.33 -20.65 -7.86
CA VAL A 66 5.09 -20.91 -8.62
C VAL A 66 4.22 -19.65 -8.71
N HIS A 67 4.31 -18.74 -7.74
CA HIS A 67 3.60 -17.47 -7.74
C HIS A 67 4.43 -16.39 -8.43
N LYS A 68 3.85 -15.75 -9.45
CA LYS A 68 4.43 -14.58 -10.09
C LYS A 68 3.78 -13.34 -9.49
N ILE A 69 4.58 -12.56 -8.76
CA ILE A 69 4.14 -11.32 -8.15
C ILE A 69 4.92 -10.19 -8.81
N SER A 70 4.22 -9.18 -9.30
CA SER A 70 4.82 -7.99 -9.89
C SER A 70 4.06 -6.74 -9.43
N TYR A 71 4.73 -5.59 -9.40
CA TYR A 71 4.10 -4.31 -9.14
C TYR A 71 4.59 -3.25 -10.12
N ASP A 72 3.70 -2.32 -10.44
CA ASP A 72 4.00 -1.11 -11.20
C ASP A 72 3.84 0.10 -10.28
N LEU A 73 4.87 0.96 -10.23
CA LEU A 73 4.81 2.23 -9.50
C LEU A 73 4.43 3.35 -10.47
N GLN A 74 3.15 3.68 -10.49
CA GLN A 74 2.65 4.73 -11.39
C GLN A 74 2.72 6.08 -10.72
N ARG A 75 3.17 7.12 -11.45
CA ARG A 75 3.20 8.52 -10.98
C ARG A 75 2.32 9.45 -11.81
N PRO A 76 1.00 9.20 -11.93
CA PRO A 76 0.13 10.09 -12.70
C PRO A 76 0.05 11.47 -12.06
N ALA A 77 0.07 12.50 -12.90
CA ALA A 77 -0.34 13.85 -12.56
C ALA A 77 -1.69 14.13 -13.24
N GLY A 78 -2.59 14.81 -12.54
CA GLY A 78 -3.92 15.12 -13.07
C GLY A 78 -4.47 16.41 -12.47
N ALA A 79 -5.24 17.13 -13.25
CA ALA A 79 -6.03 18.27 -12.78
C ALA A 79 -7.49 18.01 -13.13
N PHE A 80 -8.40 18.28 -12.21
CA PHE A 80 -9.82 18.30 -12.52
C PHE A 80 -10.43 19.63 -12.10
N SER A 81 -11.16 20.26 -13.02
CA SER A 81 -11.91 21.47 -12.76
C SER A 81 -13.33 21.13 -12.36
N ILE A 82 -13.81 21.70 -11.26
CA ILE A 82 -15.24 21.74 -10.95
C ILE A 82 -15.77 23.09 -11.43
N PRO A 83 -16.65 23.15 -12.44
CA PRO A 83 -17.27 24.41 -12.83
C PRO A 83 -18.19 24.89 -11.70
N HIS A 84 -17.86 26.02 -11.07
CA HIS A 84 -18.74 26.72 -10.14
C HIS A 84 -19.34 27.95 -10.82
N LYS A 85 -20.64 28.22 -10.62
CA LYS A 85 -21.41 29.25 -11.36
C LYS A 85 -20.83 30.68 -11.33
N LEU A 86 -19.87 30.99 -10.46
CA LEU A 86 -19.22 32.30 -10.38
C LEU A 86 -17.71 32.31 -10.65
N ASN A 87 -17.00 31.17 -10.58
CA ASN A 87 -15.56 31.01 -10.86
C ASN A 87 -15.24 29.51 -11.05
N GLU A 88 -14.42 29.15 -12.03
CA GLU A 88 -13.92 27.77 -12.18
C GLU A 88 -12.86 27.50 -11.11
N VAL A 89 -13.05 26.45 -10.30
CA VAL A 89 -12.06 26.01 -9.30
C VAL A 89 -11.37 24.77 -9.86
N THR A 90 -10.09 24.91 -10.19
CA THR A 90 -9.24 23.81 -10.65
C THR A 90 -8.49 23.21 -9.47
N TYR A 91 -8.75 21.94 -9.19
CA TYR A 91 -7.97 21.17 -8.22
C TYR A 91 -6.84 20.46 -8.95
N HIS A 92 -5.60 20.72 -8.51
CA HIS A 92 -4.40 20.08 -9.04
C HIS A 92 -3.95 18.97 -8.08
N TYR A 93 -3.68 17.78 -8.62
CA TYR A 93 -3.06 16.68 -7.89
C TYR A 93 -1.78 16.27 -8.60
N SER A 94 -0.67 16.33 -7.88
CA SER A 94 0.64 15.89 -8.34
C SER A 94 1.21 14.89 -7.35
N GLY A 95 1.84 13.82 -7.83
CA GLY A 95 2.51 12.83 -6.99
C GLY A 95 1.71 11.54 -6.73
N VAL A 96 0.50 11.40 -7.28
CA VAL A 96 -0.30 10.17 -7.07
C VAL A 96 0.55 8.94 -7.38
N GLN A 97 0.72 8.06 -6.40
CA GLN A 97 1.55 6.86 -6.51
C GLN A 97 0.70 5.62 -6.31
N ASN A 98 0.51 4.85 -7.39
CA ASN A 98 -0.24 3.60 -7.34
C ASN A 98 0.73 2.43 -7.34
N ILE A 99 0.36 1.38 -6.60
CA ILE A 99 0.95 0.05 -6.69
C ILE A 99 -0.16 -0.85 -7.19
N VAL A 100 0.04 -1.44 -8.37
CA VAL A 100 -0.96 -2.28 -9.04
C VAL A 100 -0.42 -3.69 -9.18
N GLU A 101 -1.20 -4.69 -8.77
CA GLU A 101 -0.93 -6.11 -9.01
C GLU A 101 -1.24 -6.44 -10.47
N ILE A 102 -0.27 -7.01 -11.17
CA ILE A 102 -0.46 -7.57 -12.52
C ILE A 102 -0.26 -9.08 -12.43
N GLY A 103 -1.33 -9.82 -12.74
CA GLY A 103 -1.38 -11.29 -12.71
C GLY A 103 -0.64 -11.98 -13.85
#